data_AF-A0A943RJJ1-F1
#
_entry.id   AF-A0A943RJJ1-F1
#
_cell.length_a   1.000
_cell.length_b   1.000
_cell.length_c   1.000
_cell.angle_alpha   90.00
_cell.angle_beta   90.00
_cell.angle_gamma   90.00
#
_symmetry.space_group_name_H-M   'P 1'
#
loop_
_entity.id
_entity.type
_entity.pdbx_description
1 polymer ?
#
loop_
_entity_poly.entity_id
_entity_poly.type
_entity_poly.pdbx_seq_one_letter_code
_entity_poly.pdbx_strand_id
1 'polypeptide(L)'
;MIYDRNNLPDDIKNLPDADFEPLHQEDIKDEKFKTKPVGFFKDAMIRLSKNRVSMISGAIILLIVLMAIIVPNITGYSYTEQNVAQQNLPPKIPGLEKLGIFDGSRVLTDRRKDKLDDTDRYPEGCIIEIFNEHDVKNVTMCDVKVDYYKYSGVADGEYHWLGTDYLGRDLLTRLFRGARISLIIAAVSVAVNLVIGVVYGAISGYCGGKIDIFLTHLAEVLDGMPYVVVTILFMLVFGAGMFSIILAMTVTGWIGTSRLIRAQFYRFKGREYVLAARTMGVPDKTLIFRHILPNCVGPLIIRAMIAVPGAIFSEAFLAYIGLGIAPPEPSIGILLSNGQSVLLQYPYQVIFPAVLISLLMVAFNLFANGLRDALDPTKRGEE
;
A
#
# COMPACT_ATOMS: atom_id res chain seq x y z
N MET A 1 20.81 43.30 11.44
CA MET A 1 20.99 44.66 11.98
C MET A 1 21.53 45.51 10.85
N ILE A 2 20.75 46.46 10.35
CA ILE A 2 21.27 47.48 9.45
C ILE A 2 21.96 48.48 10.36
N TYR A 3 23.29 48.44 10.41
CA TYR A 3 24.06 49.45 11.12
C TYR A 3 23.87 50.78 10.38
N ASP A 4 23.30 51.78 11.07
CA ASP A 4 23.21 53.14 10.56
C ASP A 4 24.63 53.69 10.41
N ARG A 5 25.05 53.92 9.16
CA ARG A 5 26.39 54.46 8.85
C ARG A 5 26.65 55.80 9.55
N ASN A 6 25.61 56.55 9.88
CA ASN A 6 25.76 57.84 10.52
C ASN A 6 26.11 57.73 12.01
N ASN A 7 25.84 56.58 12.63
CA ASN A 7 26.01 56.35 14.06
C ASN A 7 27.25 55.50 14.39
N LEU A 8 28.21 55.43 13.47
CA LEU A 8 29.52 54.82 13.71
C LEU A 8 30.39 55.76 14.57
N PRO A 9 31.12 55.24 15.56
CA PRO A 9 32.20 55.94 16.26
C PRO A 9 33.20 56.56 15.28
N ASP A 10 33.71 57.77 15.59
CA ASP A 10 34.54 58.57 14.67
C ASP A 10 35.88 57.91 14.32
N ASP A 11 36.37 57.01 15.18
CA ASP A 11 37.53 56.13 14.98
C ASP A 11 37.32 55.11 13.85
N ILE A 12 36.07 54.69 13.60
CA ILE A 12 35.74 53.77 12.50
C ILE A 12 35.46 54.54 11.21
N LYS A 13 34.97 55.78 11.30
CA LYS A 13 34.68 56.62 10.12
C LYS A 13 35.94 57.11 9.40
N ASN A 14 37.05 57.22 10.11
CA ASN A 14 38.31 57.79 9.60
C ASN A 14 39.46 56.75 9.58
N LEU A 15 39.15 55.49 9.29
CA LEU A 15 40.19 54.48 9.08
C LEU A 15 40.98 54.81 7.80
N PRO A 16 42.31 54.91 7.85
CA PRO A 16 43.13 55.14 6.67
C PRO A 16 43.08 53.94 5.73
N ASP A 17 43.10 54.19 4.41
CA ASP A 17 43.05 53.14 3.37
C ASP A 17 44.16 52.09 3.52
N ALA A 18 45.27 52.44 4.19
CA ALA A 18 46.38 51.53 4.47
C ALA A 18 46.05 50.42 5.48
N ASP A 19 44.99 50.55 6.27
CA ASP A 19 44.52 49.52 7.22
C ASP A 19 43.69 48.43 6.53
N PHE A 20 43.40 48.59 5.23
CA PHE A 20 42.64 47.64 4.44
C PHE A 20 43.53 46.98 3.39
N GLU A 21 43.74 45.67 3.51
CA GLU A 21 44.23 44.88 2.39
C GLU A 21 43.05 44.48 1.50
N PRO A 22 43.15 44.62 0.15
CA PRO A 22 42.16 44.05 -0.74
C PRO A 22 42.19 42.52 -0.55
N LEU A 23 41.11 41.99 0.01
CA LEU A 23 40.89 40.55 0.09
C LEU A 23 41.04 39.98 -1.33
N HIS A 24 41.96 39.02 -1.50
CA HIS A 24 42.33 38.39 -2.77
C HIS A 24 41.13 38.36 -3.73
N GLN A 25 41.21 39.14 -4.82
CA GLN A 25 40.39 38.93 -6.01
C GLN A 25 40.88 37.65 -6.69
N GLU A 26 40.74 36.50 -6.03
CA GLU A 26 40.49 35.30 -6.81
C GLU A 26 39.15 35.59 -7.47
N ASP A 27 39.14 35.74 -8.80
CA ASP A 27 37.91 35.66 -9.57
C ASP A 27 37.15 34.45 -8.99
N ILE A 28 36.05 34.68 -8.28
CA ILE A 28 35.11 33.63 -7.93
C ILE A 28 34.48 33.23 -9.26
N LYS A 29 35.23 32.48 -10.07
CA LYS A 29 34.71 31.80 -11.23
C LYS A 29 33.91 30.69 -10.61
N ASP A 30 32.59 30.86 -10.55
CA ASP A 30 31.69 29.73 -10.40
C ASP A 30 32.22 28.63 -11.32
N GLU A 31 32.71 27.53 -10.74
CA GLU A 31 33.13 26.38 -11.53
C GLU A 31 31.92 26.03 -12.40
N LYS A 32 32.04 26.24 -13.71
CA LYS A 32 30.96 25.91 -14.64
C LYS A 32 30.62 24.44 -14.41
N PHE A 33 29.41 24.18 -13.92
CA PHE A 33 28.92 22.82 -13.67
C PHE A 33 29.32 21.93 -14.86
N LYS A 34 30.22 20.96 -14.62
CA LYS A 34 30.78 20.08 -15.66
C LYS A 34 29.72 19.13 -16.25
N THR A 35 28.54 19.07 -15.64
CA THR A 35 27.46 18.17 -16.01
C THR A 35 26.39 18.90 -16.83
N LYS A 36 25.83 18.20 -17.82
CA LYS A 36 24.70 18.72 -18.61
C LYS A 36 23.54 19.04 -17.66
N PRO A 37 22.85 20.18 -17.82
CA PRO A 37 21.69 20.49 -16.99
C PRO A 37 20.60 19.42 -17.19
N VAL A 38 20.29 18.69 -16.12
CA VAL A 38 19.25 17.65 -16.13
C VAL A 38 17.96 18.24 -15.53
N GLY A 39 16.82 18.01 -16.18
CA GLY A 39 15.52 18.46 -15.67
C GLY A 39 15.17 17.81 -14.32
N PHE A 40 14.38 18.49 -13.48
CA PHE A 40 14.04 18.06 -12.12
C PHE A 40 13.57 16.61 -12.01
N PHE A 41 12.62 16.21 -12.85
CA PHE A 41 12.09 14.85 -12.83
C PHE A 41 13.11 13.80 -13.29
N LYS A 42 13.94 14.12 -14.29
CA LYS A 42 14.96 13.19 -14.77
C LYS A 42 16.04 12.98 -13.70
N ASP A 43 16.44 14.06 -13.04
CA ASP A 43 17.37 14.06 -11.93
C ASP A 43 16.83 13.26 -10.72
N ALA A 44 15.57 13.50 -10.33
CA ALA A 44 14.90 12.71 -9.30
C ALA A 44 14.82 11.21 -9.65
N MET A 45 14.48 10.86 -10.90
CA MET A 45 14.42 9.44 -11.30
C MET A 45 15.79 8.77 -11.30
N ILE A 46 16.86 9.48 -11.66
CA ILE A 46 18.23 8.96 -11.54
C ILE A 46 18.54 8.66 -10.07
N ARG A 47 18.27 9.59 -9.15
CA ARG A 47 18.46 9.36 -7.70
C ARG A 47 17.64 8.18 -7.18
N LEU A 48 16.37 8.09 -7.58
CA LEU A 48 15.51 6.97 -7.21
C LEU A 48 16.11 5.64 -7.67
N SER A 49 16.63 5.59 -8.89
CA SER A 49 17.25 4.38 -9.46
C SER A 49 18.53 3.95 -8.72
N LYS A 50 19.24 4.88 -8.09
CA LYS A 50 20.43 4.57 -7.26
C LYS A 50 20.05 3.99 -5.90
N ASN A 51 18.84 4.25 -5.39
CA ASN A 51 18.38 3.73 -4.11
C ASN A 51 17.94 2.26 -4.23
N ARG A 52 18.85 1.33 -3.89
CA ARG A 52 18.62 -0.13 -3.99
C ARG A 52 17.36 -0.58 -3.24
N VAL A 53 17.12 -0.07 -2.03
CA VAL A 53 15.96 -0.46 -1.20
C VAL A 53 14.65 -0.08 -1.90
N SER A 54 14.62 1.10 -2.50
CA SER A 54 13.45 1.61 -3.21
C SER A 54 13.22 0.85 -4.51
N MET A 55 14.29 0.54 -5.25
CA MET A 55 14.19 -0.25 -6.49
C MET A 55 13.70 -1.68 -6.24
N ILE A 56 14.20 -2.34 -5.19
CA ILE A 56 13.73 -3.68 -4.79
C ILE A 56 12.25 -3.61 -4.39
N SER A 57 11.86 -2.61 -3.60
CA SER A 57 10.47 -2.43 -3.17
C SER A 57 9.53 -2.15 -4.36
N GLY A 58 9.96 -1.32 -5.30
CA GLY A 58 9.23 -1.07 -6.55
C GLY A 58 9.07 -2.33 -7.40
N ALA A 59 10.11 -3.16 -7.48
CA ALA A 59 10.06 -4.45 -8.17
C ALA A 59 9.09 -5.43 -7.50
N ILE A 60 9.04 -5.47 -6.16
CA ILE A 60 8.08 -6.28 -5.39
C ILE A 60 6.64 -5.83 -5.67
N ILE A 61 6.36 -4.52 -5.64
CA ILE A 61 5.03 -3.99 -5.96
C ILE A 61 4.64 -4.39 -7.39
N LEU A 62 5.54 -4.19 -8.36
CA LEU A 62 5.29 -4.55 -9.75
C LEU A 62 5.02 -6.05 -9.90
N LEU A 63 5.81 -6.90 -9.24
CA LEU A 63 5.61 -8.35 -9.25
C LEU A 63 4.24 -8.73 -8.68
N ILE A 64 3.83 -8.15 -7.55
CA ILE A 64 2.52 -8.44 -6.96
C ILE A 64 1.39 -7.97 -7.87
N VAL A 65 1.51 -6.79 -8.49
CA VAL A 65 0.53 -6.29 -9.47
C VAL A 65 0.43 -7.23 -10.68
N LEU A 66 1.57 -7.68 -11.21
CA LEU A 66 1.61 -8.62 -12.31
C LEU A 66 1.00 -9.97 -11.92
N MET A 67 1.34 -10.52 -10.76
CA MET A 67 0.76 -11.77 -10.26
C MET A 67 -0.75 -11.64 -10.01
N ALA A 68 -1.22 -10.49 -9.49
CA ALA A 68 -2.63 -10.22 -9.31
C ALA A 68 -3.41 -10.25 -10.63
N ILE A 69 -2.77 -9.92 -11.75
CA ILE A 69 -3.34 -10.00 -13.10
C ILE A 69 -3.19 -11.42 -13.66
N ILE A 70 -2.02 -12.03 -13.55
CA ILE A 70 -1.65 -13.26 -14.25
C ILE A 70 -2.19 -14.51 -13.54
N VAL A 71 -1.98 -14.65 -12.23
CA VAL A 71 -2.24 -15.90 -11.49
C VAL A 71 -3.70 -16.35 -11.62
N PRO A 72 -4.72 -15.50 -11.41
CA PRO A 72 -6.11 -15.94 -11.54
C PRO A 72 -6.52 -16.40 -12.94
N ASN A 73 -5.71 -16.13 -13.97
CA ASN A 73 -5.96 -16.55 -15.34
C ASN A 73 -5.19 -17.82 -15.74
N ILE A 74 -4.14 -18.20 -14.98
CA ILE A 74 -3.27 -19.35 -15.30
C ILE A 74 -3.62 -20.58 -14.47
N THR A 75 -4.12 -20.41 -13.24
CA THR A 75 -4.32 -21.52 -12.29
C THR A 75 -5.37 -22.54 -12.74
N GLY A 76 -6.21 -22.24 -13.72
CA GLY A 76 -7.28 -23.14 -14.20
C GLY A 76 -8.45 -23.30 -13.23
N TYR A 77 -8.29 -22.89 -11.97
CA TYR A 77 -9.33 -22.87 -10.95
C TYR A 77 -10.16 -21.59 -11.02
N SER A 78 -11.48 -21.72 -10.85
CA SER A 78 -12.35 -20.56 -10.65
C SER A 78 -12.29 -20.08 -9.20
N TYR A 79 -12.26 -18.75 -9.01
CA TYR A 79 -12.26 -18.15 -7.68
C TYR A 79 -13.61 -18.29 -6.95
N THR A 80 -14.68 -18.63 -7.68
CA THR A 80 -16.05 -18.75 -7.15
C THR A 80 -16.52 -20.19 -6.98
N GLU A 81 -15.91 -21.14 -7.68
CA GLU A 81 -16.35 -22.54 -7.76
C GLU A 81 -16.12 -23.28 -6.44
N GLN A 82 -17.20 -23.81 -5.87
CA GLN A 82 -17.17 -24.45 -4.56
C GLN A 82 -17.15 -25.96 -4.72
N ASN A 83 -16.24 -26.62 -4.01
CA ASN A 83 -16.16 -28.07 -3.96
C ASN A 83 -16.11 -28.55 -2.51
N VAL A 84 -17.23 -29.04 -2.00
CA VAL A 84 -17.37 -29.48 -0.60
C VAL A 84 -16.43 -30.66 -0.27
N ALA A 85 -16.11 -31.50 -1.26
CA ALA A 85 -15.19 -32.62 -1.05
C ALA A 85 -13.74 -32.13 -0.84
N GLN A 86 -13.41 -30.92 -1.28
CA GLN A 86 -12.06 -30.34 -1.23
C GLN A 86 -11.94 -29.25 -0.17
N GLN A 87 -12.75 -29.28 0.89
CA GLN A 87 -12.70 -28.25 1.92
C GLN A 87 -11.44 -28.31 2.77
N ASN A 88 -10.83 -27.15 2.99
CA ASN A 88 -9.68 -26.96 3.86
C ASN A 88 -8.51 -27.90 3.58
N LEU A 89 -8.28 -28.24 2.31
CA LEU A 89 -7.12 -29.00 1.88
C LEU A 89 -5.84 -28.22 2.22
N PRO A 90 -4.83 -28.88 2.80
CA PRO A 90 -3.54 -28.27 3.06
C PRO A 90 -2.82 -27.92 1.75
N PRO A 91 -1.83 -27.00 1.81
CA PRO A 91 -1.04 -26.63 0.65
C PRO A 91 -0.27 -27.83 0.09
N LYS A 92 -0.38 -28.05 -1.23
CA LYS A 92 0.35 -29.08 -1.96
C LYS A 92 1.00 -28.48 -3.21
N ILE A 93 2.33 -28.48 -3.26
CA ILE A 93 3.09 -27.93 -4.37
C ILE A 93 3.86 -29.05 -5.10
N PRO A 94 3.68 -29.19 -6.43
CA PRO A 94 4.44 -30.17 -7.22
C PRO A 94 5.95 -30.03 -7.01
N GLY A 95 6.62 -31.15 -6.70
CA GLY A 95 8.07 -31.19 -6.50
C GLY A 95 8.53 -30.86 -5.07
N LEU A 96 7.93 -29.87 -4.40
CA LEU A 96 8.22 -29.58 -2.98
C LEU A 96 7.69 -30.68 -2.05
N GLU A 97 6.64 -31.39 -2.46
CA GLU A 97 6.12 -32.57 -1.76
C GLU A 97 7.20 -33.62 -1.45
N LYS A 98 8.22 -33.76 -2.31
CA LYS A 98 9.34 -34.70 -2.11
C LYS A 98 10.28 -34.29 -0.98
N LEU A 99 10.28 -33.01 -0.61
CA LEU A 99 11.06 -32.46 0.50
C LEU A 99 10.26 -32.42 1.81
N GLY A 100 9.00 -32.87 1.81
CA GLY A 100 8.11 -32.82 2.98
C GLY A 100 7.61 -31.40 3.31
N ILE A 101 7.78 -30.44 2.41
CA ILE A 101 7.32 -29.05 2.56
C ILE A 101 6.11 -28.87 1.63
N PHE A 102 4.96 -28.48 2.18
CA PHE A 102 3.71 -28.38 1.43
C PHE A 102 3.43 -29.67 0.63
N ASP A 103 3.45 -30.80 1.35
CA ASP A 103 3.22 -32.15 0.84
C ASP A 103 1.72 -32.52 0.80
N GLY A 104 0.83 -31.61 1.19
CA GLY A 104 -0.60 -31.88 1.30
C GLY A 104 -0.96 -32.81 2.47
N SER A 105 -0.03 -33.05 3.41
CA SER A 105 -0.30 -33.92 4.55
C SER A 105 -1.01 -33.18 5.70
N ARG A 106 -1.74 -33.94 6.52
CA ARG A 106 -2.39 -33.45 7.73
C ARG A 106 -2.28 -34.50 8.84
N VAL A 107 -2.09 -34.03 10.07
CA VAL A 107 -2.18 -34.88 11.26
C VAL A 107 -3.63 -34.93 11.74
N LEU A 108 -4.15 -36.15 11.86
CA LEU A 108 -5.44 -36.45 12.46
C LEU A 108 -5.19 -37.00 13.86
N THR A 109 -5.59 -36.25 14.88
CA THR A 109 -5.41 -36.66 16.28
C THR A 109 -6.52 -37.61 16.74
N ASP A 110 -6.22 -38.36 17.80
CA ASP A 110 -7.17 -39.20 18.54
C ASP A 110 -7.94 -40.20 17.65
N ARG A 111 -7.20 -40.88 16.76
CA ARG A 111 -7.76 -41.90 15.88
C ARG A 111 -7.62 -43.27 16.51
N ARG A 112 -8.68 -44.05 16.41
CA ARG A 112 -8.73 -45.44 16.83
C ARG A 112 -7.81 -46.29 15.96
N LYS A 113 -6.79 -46.89 16.56
CA LYS A 113 -5.81 -47.73 15.84
C LYS A 113 -6.46 -48.95 15.19
N ASP A 114 -7.47 -49.53 15.84
CA ASP A 114 -8.23 -50.68 15.33
C ASP A 114 -9.07 -50.39 14.08
N LYS A 115 -9.25 -49.11 13.73
CA LYS A 115 -10.03 -48.67 12.55
C LYS A 115 -9.17 -48.09 11.44
N LEU A 116 -7.84 -48.18 11.53
CA LEU A 116 -6.97 -47.65 10.49
C LEU A 116 -6.93 -48.54 9.24
N ASP A 117 -7.25 -49.82 9.38
CA ASP A 117 -7.33 -50.78 8.26
C ASP A 117 -8.65 -50.67 7.46
N ASP A 118 -9.57 -49.79 7.88
CA ASP A 118 -10.85 -49.54 7.22
C ASP A 118 -10.63 -48.71 5.95
N THR A 119 -10.57 -49.39 4.80
CA THR A 119 -10.32 -48.77 3.48
C THR A 119 -11.41 -47.81 3.03
N ASP A 120 -12.63 -47.93 3.54
CA ASP A 120 -13.72 -46.98 3.24
C ASP A 120 -13.44 -45.62 3.89
N ARG A 121 -12.69 -45.61 4.99
CA ARG A 121 -12.33 -44.41 5.75
C ARG A 121 -10.92 -43.91 5.45
N TYR A 122 -9.98 -44.82 5.23
CA TYR A 122 -8.60 -44.53 4.91
C TYR A 122 -8.26 -45.22 3.58
N PRO A 123 -8.40 -44.51 2.45
CA PRO A 123 -8.04 -45.04 1.15
C PRO A 123 -6.61 -45.57 1.11
N GLU A 124 -6.34 -46.55 0.26
CA GLU A 124 -5.02 -47.19 0.19
C GLU A 124 -3.89 -46.17 -0.06
N GLY A 125 -2.83 -46.26 0.74
CA GLY A 125 -1.68 -45.36 0.64
C GLY A 125 -1.95 -43.91 1.09
N CYS A 126 -3.05 -43.67 1.81
CA CYS A 126 -3.36 -42.39 2.44
C CYS A 126 -2.60 -42.17 3.75
N ILE A 127 -2.33 -43.23 4.52
CA ILE A 127 -1.62 -43.13 5.82
C ILE A 127 -0.11 -43.06 5.56
N ILE A 128 0.54 -42.02 6.09
CA ILE A 128 1.98 -41.77 5.95
C ILE A 128 2.71 -42.26 7.20
N GLU A 129 2.23 -41.89 8.39
CA GLU A 129 2.88 -42.18 9.66
C GLU A 129 1.85 -42.28 10.79
N ILE A 130 2.08 -43.19 11.74
CA ILE A 130 1.28 -43.37 12.95
C ILE A 130 2.21 -43.13 14.14
N PHE A 131 1.79 -42.28 15.08
CA PHE A 131 2.59 -41.89 16.24
C PHE A 131 1.68 -41.54 17.45
N ASN A 132 2.29 -41.23 18.61
CA ASN A 132 1.58 -40.88 19.85
C ASN A 132 0.50 -41.89 20.28
N GLU A 133 0.84 -43.18 20.25
CA GLU A 133 -0.08 -44.22 20.71
C GLU A 133 -0.32 -44.12 22.22
N HIS A 134 -1.58 -44.12 22.63
CA HIS A 134 -1.98 -44.08 24.03
C HIS A 134 -3.33 -44.76 24.24
N ASP A 135 -3.52 -45.40 25.40
CA ASP A 135 -4.74 -46.14 25.71
C ASP A 135 -5.76 -45.24 26.43
N VAL A 136 -6.97 -45.16 25.87
CA VAL A 136 -8.11 -44.46 26.48
C VAL A 136 -9.27 -45.44 26.62
N LYS A 137 -9.63 -45.80 27.86
CA LYS A 137 -10.77 -46.69 28.18
C LYS A 137 -10.73 -48.03 27.42
N ASN A 138 -9.58 -48.73 27.47
CA ASN A 138 -9.33 -50.01 26.77
C ASN A 138 -9.37 -49.95 25.24
N VAL A 139 -9.24 -48.76 24.65
CA VAL A 139 -9.07 -48.56 23.20
C VAL A 139 -7.77 -47.81 22.95
N THR A 140 -6.91 -48.37 22.12
CA THR A 140 -5.66 -47.72 21.71
C THR A 140 -5.97 -46.62 20.70
N MET A 141 -5.69 -45.38 21.09
CA MET A 141 -5.76 -44.18 20.25
C MET A 141 -4.36 -43.84 19.74
N CYS A 142 -4.29 -43.19 18.58
CA CYS A 142 -3.05 -42.75 17.96
C CYS A 142 -3.28 -41.49 17.12
N ASP A 143 -2.22 -40.74 16.89
CA ASP A 143 -2.20 -39.65 15.94
C ASP A 143 -1.69 -40.20 14.59
N VAL A 144 -2.36 -39.82 13.50
CA VAL A 144 -2.03 -40.34 12.17
C VAL A 144 -1.77 -39.18 11.22
N LYS A 145 -0.58 -39.16 10.63
CA LYS A 145 -0.26 -38.29 9.50
C LYS A 145 -0.79 -38.95 8.22
N VAL A 146 -1.67 -38.25 7.52
CA VAL A 146 -2.30 -38.71 6.28
C VAL A 146 -2.01 -37.76 5.12
N ASP A 147 -1.88 -38.28 3.90
CA ASP A 147 -2.04 -37.48 2.68
C ASP A 147 -3.51 -37.06 2.59
N TYR A 148 -3.77 -35.79 2.86
CA TYR A 148 -5.13 -35.30 3.01
C TYR A 148 -5.87 -35.22 1.67
N TYR A 149 -5.16 -35.22 0.54
CA TYR A 149 -5.76 -35.23 -0.79
C TYR A 149 -6.37 -36.60 -1.08
N LYS A 150 -5.61 -37.67 -0.83
CA LYS A 150 -6.12 -39.04 -0.94
C LYS A 150 -7.23 -39.31 0.06
N TYR A 151 -7.06 -38.85 1.31
CA TYR A 151 -8.08 -38.95 2.36
C TYR A 151 -9.42 -38.33 1.93
N SER A 152 -9.36 -37.19 1.23
CA SER A 152 -10.55 -36.44 0.81
C SER A 152 -11.11 -36.90 -0.54
N GLY A 153 -10.54 -37.95 -1.15
CA GLY A 153 -11.00 -38.49 -2.43
C GLY A 153 -10.69 -37.60 -3.64
N VAL A 154 -9.66 -36.76 -3.53
CA VAL A 154 -9.21 -35.89 -4.63
C VAL A 154 -8.46 -36.72 -5.67
N ALA A 155 -8.71 -36.47 -6.95
CA ALA A 155 -8.05 -37.18 -8.03
C ALA A 155 -6.53 -36.93 -8.01
N ASP A 156 -5.75 -37.96 -8.35
CA ASP A 156 -4.31 -37.83 -8.47
C ASP A 156 -3.96 -36.82 -9.58
N GLY A 157 -3.10 -35.85 -9.25
CA GLY A 157 -2.67 -34.78 -10.16
C GLY A 157 -3.36 -33.43 -9.96
N GLU A 158 -4.33 -33.32 -9.05
CA GLU A 158 -4.85 -32.02 -8.60
C GLU A 158 -3.99 -31.41 -7.49
N TYR A 159 -3.64 -30.13 -7.63
CA TYR A 159 -2.73 -29.43 -6.74
C TYR A 159 -3.26 -28.05 -6.36
N HIS A 160 -3.50 -27.83 -5.07
CA HIS A 160 -3.76 -26.50 -4.53
C HIS A 160 -2.51 -25.96 -3.84
N TRP A 161 -1.77 -25.08 -4.52
CA TRP A 161 -0.44 -24.64 -4.07
C TRP A 161 -0.46 -23.97 -2.70
N LEU A 162 -1.54 -23.24 -2.39
CA LEU A 162 -1.76 -22.61 -1.08
C LEU A 162 -2.88 -23.28 -0.27
N GLY A 163 -3.38 -24.43 -0.74
CA GLY A 163 -4.52 -25.12 -0.15
C GLY A 163 -5.86 -24.53 -0.58
N THR A 164 -6.93 -24.97 0.08
CA THR A 164 -8.29 -24.50 -0.18
C THR A 164 -8.94 -23.89 1.05
N ASP A 165 -10.01 -23.14 0.84
CA ASP A 165 -10.80 -22.56 1.92
C ASP A 165 -11.92 -23.50 2.42
N TYR A 166 -12.73 -23.00 3.36
CA TYR A 166 -13.87 -23.73 3.94
C TYR A 166 -14.98 -24.09 2.95
N LEU A 167 -14.96 -23.56 1.72
CA LEU A 167 -15.87 -23.94 0.63
C LEU A 167 -15.15 -24.76 -0.46
N GLY A 168 -13.90 -25.16 -0.20
CA GLY A 168 -13.06 -25.90 -1.14
C GLY A 168 -12.65 -25.10 -2.37
N ARG A 169 -12.63 -23.77 -2.26
CA ARG A 169 -12.14 -22.89 -3.33
C ARG A 169 -10.63 -22.76 -3.24
N ASP A 170 -9.96 -22.72 -4.38
CA ASP A 170 -8.50 -22.57 -4.45
C ASP A 170 -8.02 -21.25 -3.83
N LEU A 171 -7.16 -21.35 -2.80
CA LEU A 171 -6.73 -20.18 -2.03
C LEU A 171 -5.75 -19.31 -2.82
N LEU A 172 -4.90 -19.89 -3.68
CA LEU A 172 -3.93 -19.14 -4.50
C LEU A 172 -4.65 -18.19 -5.47
N THR A 173 -5.62 -18.73 -6.20
CA THR A 173 -6.45 -17.98 -7.15
C THR A 173 -7.22 -16.87 -6.44
N ARG A 174 -7.84 -17.19 -5.29
CA ARG A 174 -8.56 -16.21 -4.48
C ARG A 174 -7.66 -15.14 -3.89
N LEU A 175 -6.44 -15.49 -3.47
CA LEU A 175 -5.47 -14.56 -2.90
C LEU A 175 -5.06 -13.49 -3.92
N PHE A 176 -4.68 -13.89 -5.13
CA PHE A 176 -4.27 -12.93 -6.17
C PHE A 176 -5.45 -12.20 -6.81
N ARG A 177 -6.64 -12.82 -6.87
CA ARG A 177 -7.89 -12.10 -7.19
C ARG A 177 -8.19 -11.04 -6.13
N GLY A 178 -8.07 -11.38 -4.85
CA GLY A 178 -8.28 -10.47 -3.74
C GLY A 178 -7.28 -9.31 -3.74
N ALA A 179 -6.02 -9.59 -4.04
CA ALA A 179 -4.99 -8.57 -4.22
C ALA A 179 -5.33 -7.59 -5.34
N ARG A 180 -5.84 -8.08 -6.47
CA ARG A 180 -6.31 -7.24 -7.58
C ARG A 180 -7.41 -6.28 -7.12
N ILE A 181 -8.42 -6.80 -6.41
CA ILE A 181 -9.55 -6.01 -5.93
C ILE A 181 -9.10 -4.94 -4.92
N SER A 182 -8.30 -5.31 -3.91
CA SER A 182 -7.77 -4.35 -2.93
C SER A 182 -6.88 -3.28 -3.57
N LEU A 183 -6.06 -3.64 -4.57
CA LEU A 183 -5.25 -2.69 -5.34
C LEU A 183 -6.09 -1.73 -6.19
N ILE A 184 -7.17 -2.20 -6.82
CA ILE A 184 -8.09 -1.34 -7.58
C ILE A 184 -8.78 -0.34 -6.66
N ILE A 185 -9.30 -0.79 -5.51
CA ILE A 185 -9.92 0.10 -4.51
C ILE A 185 -8.94 1.19 -4.09
N ALA A 186 -7.71 0.81 -3.74
CA ALA A 186 -6.70 1.77 -3.33
C ALA A 186 -6.33 2.74 -4.46
N ALA A 187 -6.09 2.25 -5.67
CA ALA A 187 -5.70 3.07 -6.81
C ALA A 187 -6.78 4.08 -7.20
N VAL A 188 -8.04 3.63 -7.31
CA VAL A 188 -9.17 4.50 -7.70
C VAL A 188 -9.44 5.54 -6.61
N SER A 189 -9.55 5.12 -5.35
CA SER A 189 -9.81 6.03 -4.23
C SER A 189 -8.69 7.08 -4.09
N VAL A 190 -7.42 6.68 -4.20
CA VAL A 190 -6.29 7.62 -4.13
C VAL A 190 -6.30 8.57 -5.32
N ALA A 191 -6.53 8.10 -6.54
CA ALA A 191 -6.57 8.96 -7.72
C ALA A 191 -7.66 10.04 -7.61
N VAL A 192 -8.88 9.66 -7.22
CA VAL A 192 -9.99 10.60 -7.03
C VAL A 192 -9.68 11.58 -5.90
N ASN A 193 -9.16 11.09 -4.77
CA ASN A 193 -8.78 11.93 -3.63
C ASN A 193 -7.68 12.93 -3.95
N LEU A 194 -6.74 12.58 -4.84
CA LEU A 194 -5.71 13.52 -5.31
C LEU A 194 -6.33 14.62 -6.15
N VAL A 195 -7.23 14.29 -7.08
CA VAL A 195 -7.89 15.28 -7.94
C VAL A 195 -8.72 16.25 -7.10
N ILE A 196 -9.60 15.74 -6.24
CA ILE A 196 -10.44 16.57 -5.36
C ILE A 196 -9.56 17.40 -4.42
N GLY A 197 -8.58 16.76 -3.77
CA GLY A 197 -7.68 17.42 -2.83
C GLY A 197 -6.86 18.54 -3.47
N VAL A 198 -6.34 18.33 -4.68
CA VAL A 198 -5.60 19.35 -5.42
C VAL A 198 -6.48 20.53 -5.79
N VAL A 199 -7.67 20.28 -6.36
CA VAL A 199 -8.60 21.35 -6.75
C VAL A 199 -9.02 22.15 -5.52
N TYR A 200 -9.47 21.46 -4.47
CA TYR A 200 -9.94 22.09 -3.24
C TYR A 200 -8.83 22.87 -2.54
N GLY A 201 -7.66 22.27 -2.37
CA GLY A 201 -6.50 22.89 -1.72
C GLY A 201 -5.94 24.06 -2.50
N ALA A 202 -5.94 23.99 -3.84
CA ALA A 202 -5.50 25.08 -4.70
C ALA A 202 -6.40 26.31 -4.56
N ILE A 203 -7.73 26.12 -4.58
CA ILE A 203 -8.71 27.21 -4.41
C ILE A 203 -8.53 27.85 -3.02
N SER A 204 -8.52 27.02 -1.97
CA SER A 204 -8.36 27.45 -0.58
C SER A 204 -7.05 28.24 -0.37
N GLY A 205 -5.93 27.69 -0.84
CA GLY A 205 -4.61 28.29 -0.66
C GLY A 205 -4.35 29.53 -1.53
N TYR A 206 -4.91 29.57 -2.74
CA TYR A 206 -4.73 30.70 -3.65
C TYR A 206 -5.58 31.91 -3.25
N CYS A 207 -6.90 31.73 -3.10
CA CYS A 207 -7.83 32.81 -2.80
C CYS A 207 -7.62 33.40 -1.40
N GLY A 208 -7.30 32.57 -0.40
CA GLY A 208 -7.12 33.01 0.97
C GLY A 208 -8.38 33.65 1.59
N GLY A 209 -8.22 34.25 2.78
CA GLY A 209 -9.26 35.04 3.43
C GLY A 209 -10.52 34.24 3.77
N LYS A 210 -11.70 34.82 3.49
CA LYS A 210 -13.01 34.23 3.85
C LYS A 210 -13.29 32.90 3.13
N ILE A 211 -12.89 32.78 1.86
CA ILE A 211 -13.08 31.55 1.07
C ILE A 211 -12.29 30.41 1.71
N ASP A 212 -11.04 30.68 2.08
CA ASP A 212 -10.18 29.71 2.76
C ASP A 212 -10.75 29.25 4.10
N ILE A 213 -11.25 30.18 4.92
CA ILE A 213 -11.88 29.87 6.21
C ILE A 213 -13.11 28.99 6.02
N PHE A 214 -14.01 29.35 5.10
CA PHE A 214 -15.22 28.56 4.81
C PHE A 214 -14.88 27.15 4.31
N LEU A 215 -13.98 27.04 3.35
CA LEU A 215 -13.54 25.74 2.81
C LEU A 215 -12.82 24.89 3.86
N THR A 216 -12.05 25.51 4.75
CA THR A 216 -11.40 24.77 5.85
C THR A 216 -12.43 24.18 6.79
N HIS A 217 -13.41 24.97 7.23
CA HIS A 217 -14.46 24.48 8.13
C HIS A 217 -15.35 23.41 7.50
N LEU A 218 -15.67 23.52 6.20
CA LEU A 218 -16.41 22.46 5.50
C LEU A 218 -15.62 21.14 5.54
N ALA A 219 -14.30 21.18 5.34
CA ALA A 219 -13.46 19.99 5.42
C ALA A 219 -13.35 19.45 6.86
N GLU A 220 -13.27 20.32 7.88
CA GLU A 220 -13.25 19.93 9.29
C GLU A 220 -14.54 19.25 9.74
N VAL A 221 -15.70 19.71 9.25
CA VAL A 221 -17.00 19.07 9.52
C VAL A 221 -17.03 17.64 8.96
N LEU A 222 -16.48 17.44 7.76
CA LEU A 222 -16.38 16.10 7.16
C LEU A 222 -15.36 15.21 7.88
N ASP A 223 -14.22 15.76 8.31
CA ASP A 223 -13.19 15.05 9.09
C ASP A 223 -13.70 14.66 10.49
N GLY A 224 -14.67 15.40 11.03
CA GLY A 224 -15.32 15.10 12.30
C GLY A 224 -16.18 13.83 12.29
N MET A 225 -16.52 13.30 11.11
CA MET A 225 -17.30 12.07 10.99
C MET A 225 -16.39 10.83 11.08
N PRO A 226 -16.68 9.85 11.97
CA PRO A 226 -15.91 8.61 12.00
C PRO A 226 -15.99 7.86 10.67
N TYR A 227 -14.84 7.43 10.13
CA TYR A 227 -14.76 6.75 8.82
C TYR A 227 -15.68 5.52 8.71
N VAL A 228 -15.80 4.73 9.78
CA VAL A 228 -16.68 3.56 9.83
C VAL A 228 -18.15 3.98 9.68
N VAL A 229 -18.58 5.08 10.30
CA VAL A 229 -19.96 5.59 10.20
C VAL A 229 -20.27 5.99 8.76
N VAL A 230 -19.38 6.74 8.11
CA VAL A 230 -19.53 7.13 6.70
C VAL A 230 -19.63 5.88 5.81
N THR A 231 -18.80 4.88 6.09
CA THR A 231 -18.81 3.61 5.34
C THR A 231 -20.15 2.89 5.47
N ILE A 232 -20.68 2.75 6.70
CA ILE A 232 -21.98 2.10 6.95
C ILE A 232 -23.11 2.85 6.24
N LEU A 233 -23.11 4.19 6.25
CA LEU A 233 -24.12 4.98 5.54
C LEU A 233 -24.12 4.69 4.04
N PHE A 234 -22.95 4.65 3.40
CA PHE A 234 -22.86 4.30 1.98
C PHE A 234 -23.30 2.87 1.71
N MET A 235 -22.95 1.91 2.57
CA MET A 235 -23.40 0.53 2.43
C MET A 235 -24.91 0.35 2.60
N LEU A 236 -25.53 1.14 3.47
CA LEU A 236 -26.99 1.13 3.66
C LEU A 236 -27.72 1.66 2.42
N VAL A 237 -27.17 2.69 1.76
CA VAL A 237 -27.80 3.33 0.60
C VAL A 237 -27.53 2.59 -0.70
N PHE A 238 -26.29 2.18 -0.95
CA PHE A 238 -25.85 1.60 -2.23
C PHE A 238 -25.61 0.07 -2.18
N GLY A 239 -25.76 -0.54 -1.01
CA GLY A 239 -25.43 -1.94 -0.76
C GLY A 239 -23.96 -2.17 -0.39
N ALA A 240 -23.64 -3.35 0.12
CA ALA A 240 -22.27 -3.75 0.41
C ALA A 240 -21.50 -4.04 -0.88
N GLY A 241 -20.32 -3.42 -1.05
CA GLY A 241 -19.50 -3.65 -2.23
C GLY A 241 -18.39 -2.63 -2.42
N MET A 242 -17.59 -2.88 -3.47
CA MET A 242 -16.45 -2.05 -3.85
C MET A 242 -16.82 -0.57 -4.04
N PHE A 243 -17.97 -0.30 -4.67
CA PHE A 243 -18.43 1.08 -4.94
C PHE A 243 -18.65 1.87 -3.64
N SER A 244 -19.35 1.29 -2.67
CA SER A 244 -19.64 1.91 -1.37
C SER A 244 -18.37 2.20 -0.57
N ILE A 245 -17.39 1.29 -0.62
CA ILE A 245 -16.08 1.47 0.01
C ILE A 245 -15.32 2.62 -0.67
N ILE A 246 -15.26 2.65 -2.00
CA ILE A 246 -14.59 3.73 -2.76
C ILE A 246 -15.23 5.08 -2.46
N LEU A 247 -16.57 5.17 -2.43
CA LEU A 247 -17.27 6.40 -2.05
C LEU A 247 -16.94 6.84 -0.64
N ALA A 248 -16.97 5.93 0.33
CA ALA A 248 -16.64 6.24 1.72
C ALA A 248 -15.21 6.79 1.85
N MET A 249 -14.23 6.17 1.17
CA MET A 249 -12.85 6.65 1.09
C MET A 249 -12.72 7.99 0.37
N THR A 250 -13.60 8.27 -0.58
CA THR A 250 -13.57 9.51 -1.37
C THR A 250 -14.17 10.69 -0.60
N VAL A 251 -15.10 10.48 0.34
CA VAL A 251 -15.69 11.61 1.09
C VAL A 251 -14.69 12.23 2.07
N THR A 252 -13.82 11.42 2.68
CA THR A 252 -12.89 11.89 3.72
C THR A 252 -11.42 11.88 3.29
N GLY A 253 -11.04 11.04 2.32
CA GLY A 253 -9.62 10.81 1.99
C GLY A 253 -8.89 11.99 1.32
N TRP A 254 -9.62 12.90 0.67
CA TRP A 254 -9.04 14.08 0.02
C TRP A 254 -8.61 15.19 1.00
N ILE A 255 -9.12 15.18 2.23
CA ILE A 255 -8.90 16.24 3.25
C ILE A 255 -7.41 16.40 3.58
N GLY A 256 -6.69 15.29 3.72
CA GLY A 256 -5.24 15.34 3.95
C GLY A 256 -4.47 15.93 2.77
N THR A 257 -4.88 15.62 1.54
CA THR A 257 -4.25 16.15 0.32
C THR A 257 -4.57 17.63 0.13
N SER A 258 -5.79 18.07 0.42
CA SER A 258 -6.17 19.48 0.31
C SER A 258 -5.39 20.36 1.29
N ARG A 259 -5.19 19.90 2.54
CA ARG A 259 -4.33 20.58 3.51
C ARG A 259 -2.89 20.72 3.03
N LEU A 260 -2.32 19.66 2.46
CA LEU A 260 -0.97 19.69 1.91
C LEU A 260 -0.85 20.69 0.75
N ILE A 261 -1.77 20.65 -0.21
CA ILE A 261 -1.74 21.54 -1.37
C ILE A 261 -1.97 22.99 -0.95
N ARG A 262 -2.92 23.24 -0.04
CA ARG A 262 -3.15 24.57 0.53
C ARG A 262 -1.87 25.14 1.13
N ALA A 263 -1.15 24.36 1.95
CA ALA A 263 0.11 24.78 2.55
C ALA A 263 1.19 25.09 1.48
N GLN A 264 1.29 24.27 0.43
CA GLN A 264 2.21 24.55 -0.68
C GLN A 264 1.84 25.83 -1.44
N PHE A 265 0.55 26.07 -1.68
CA PHE A 265 0.06 27.29 -2.34
C PHE A 265 0.38 28.53 -1.52
N TYR A 266 0.21 28.49 -0.18
CA TYR A 266 0.64 29.57 0.70
C TYR A 266 2.14 29.83 0.60
N ARG A 267 2.96 28.77 0.54
CA ARG A 267 4.42 28.87 0.42
C ARG A 267 4.87 29.46 -0.91
N PHE A 268 4.24 29.08 -2.01
CA PHE A 268 4.66 29.45 -3.36
C PHE A 268 4.06 30.77 -3.84
N LYS A 269 2.84 31.13 -3.44
CA LYS A 269 2.18 32.36 -3.91
C LYS A 269 2.94 33.64 -3.54
N GLY A 270 3.70 33.60 -2.43
CA GLY A 270 4.53 34.71 -1.96
C GLY A 270 5.96 34.73 -2.49
N ARG A 271 6.32 33.84 -3.43
CA ARG A 271 7.68 33.83 -4.02
C ARG A 271 7.84 34.93 -5.06
N GLU A 272 9.05 35.47 -5.17
CA GLU A 272 9.40 36.60 -6.04
C GLU A 272 9.00 36.36 -7.51
N TYR A 273 9.22 35.16 -8.05
CA TYR A 273 8.84 34.83 -9.43
C TYR A 273 7.32 34.85 -9.67
N VAL A 274 6.52 34.52 -8.64
CA VAL A 274 5.05 34.59 -8.71
C VAL A 274 4.59 36.03 -8.61
N LEU A 275 5.19 36.81 -7.71
CA LEU A 275 4.88 38.22 -7.54
C LEU A 275 5.24 39.04 -8.79
N ALA A 276 6.40 38.77 -9.39
CA ALA A 276 6.84 39.37 -10.65
C ALA A 276 5.91 39.00 -11.82
N ALA A 277 5.48 37.74 -11.93
CA ALA A 277 4.50 37.35 -12.94
C ALA A 277 3.17 38.10 -12.76
N ARG A 278 2.71 38.24 -11.51
CA ARG A 278 1.49 39.00 -11.20
C ARG A 278 1.63 40.49 -11.51
N THR A 279 2.78 41.12 -11.23
CA THR A 279 3.02 42.54 -11.55
C THR A 279 3.07 42.78 -13.06
N MET A 280 3.49 41.78 -13.84
CA MET A 280 3.40 41.78 -15.32
C MET A 280 1.98 41.53 -15.86
N GLY A 281 0.96 41.42 -15.00
CA GLY A 281 -0.44 41.25 -15.42
C GLY A 281 -0.80 39.83 -15.88
N VAL A 282 -0.01 38.82 -15.53
CA VAL A 282 -0.33 37.42 -15.85
C VAL A 282 -1.62 37.02 -15.12
N PRO A 283 -2.62 36.44 -15.82
CA PRO A 283 -3.89 36.09 -15.21
C PRO A 283 -3.74 34.99 -14.15
N ASP A 284 -4.58 35.05 -13.11
CA ASP A 284 -4.53 34.16 -11.95
C ASP A 284 -4.59 32.66 -12.32
N LYS A 285 -5.38 32.28 -13.34
CA LYS A 285 -5.43 30.90 -13.83
C LYS A 285 -4.05 30.42 -14.32
N THR A 286 -3.35 31.27 -15.06
CA THR A 286 -1.99 30.97 -15.52
C THR A 286 -1.02 30.89 -14.35
N LEU A 287 -1.16 31.77 -13.36
CA LEU A 287 -0.38 31.73 -12.12
C LEU A 287 -0.53 30.39 -11.39
N ILE A 288 -1.78 29.94 -11.22
CA ILE A 288 -2.12 28.67 -10.55
C ILE A 288 -1.52 27.48 -11.32
N PHE A 289 -1.87 27.31 -12.59
CA PHE A 289 -1.56 26.07 -13.32
C PHE A 289 -0.14 26.03 -13.90
N ARG A 290 0.48 27.18 -14.19
CA ARG A 290 1.79 27.24 -14.84
C ARG A 290 2.92 27.60 -13.88
N HIS A 291 2.65 28.33 -12.81
CA HIS A 291 3.69 28.81 -11.89
C HIS A 291 3.65 28.16 -10.51
N ILE A 292 2.46 27.90 -9.94
CA ILE A 292 2.36 27.38 -8.55
C ILE A 292 2.20 25.86 -8.52
N LEU A 293 1.18 25.32 -9.19
CA LEU A 293 0.83 23.91 -9.12
C LEU A 293 1.96 22.96 -9.56
N PRO A 294 2.74 23.24 -10.63
CA PRO A 294 3.86 22.38 -11.03
C PRO A 294 4.92 22.23 -9.93
N ASN A 295 5.11 23.26 -9.11
CA ASN A 295 6.05 23.24 -7.98
C ASN A 295 5.53 22.44 -6.77
N CYS A 296 4.25 22.05 -6.77
CA CYS A 296 3.61 21.23 -5.74
C CYS A 296 3.62 19.73 -6.08
N VAL A 297 4.01 19.35 -7.29
CA VAL A 297 3.90 17.96 -7.80
C VAL A 297 4.76 16.99 -6.99
N GLY A 298 5.96 17.39 -6.57
CA GLY A 298 6.85 16.53 -5.76
C GLY A 298 6.18 16.04 -4.47
N PRO A 299 5.80 16.95 -3.55
CA PRO A 299 5.03 16.61 -2.35
C PRO A 299 3.73 15.84 -2.62
N LEU A 300 3.04 16.14 -3.72
CA LEU A 300 1.80 15.45 -4.11
C LEU A 300 2.04 13.98 -4.48
N ILE A 301 3.10 13.70 -5.24
CA ILE A 301 3.49 12.32 -5.61
C ILE A 301 3.82 11.51 -4.35
N ILE A 302 4.56 12.10 -3.40
CA ILE A 302 4.90 11.45 -2.13
C ILE A 302 3.63 11.14 -1.34
N ARG A 303 2.69 12.11 -1.27
CA ARG A 303 1.39 11.92 -0.61
C ARG A 303 0.59 10.79 -1.24
N ALA A 304 0.58 10.70 -2.57
CA ALA A 304 -0.09 9.62 -3.30
C ALA A 304 0.45 8.24 -2.90
N MET A 305 1.78 8.09 -2.86
CA MET A 305 2.41 6.80 -2.54
C MET A 305 2.10 6.32 -1.12
N ILE A 306 2.02 7.23 -0.14
CA ILE A 306 1.68 6.89 1.25
C ILE A 306 0.17 6.57 1.39
N ALA A 307 -0.68 7.17 0.56
CA ALA A 307 -2.12 6.97 0.63
C ALA A 307 -2.56 5.57 0.16
N VAL A 308 -1.84 4.96 -0.78
CA VAL A 308 -2.17 3.61 -1.31
C VAL A 308 -2.17 2.52 -0.23
N PRO A 309 -1.08 2.29 0.54
CA PRO A 309 -1.09 1.25 1.58
C PRO A 309 -2.09 1.57 2.70
N GLY A 310 -2.30 2.86 3.02
CA GLY A 310 -3.33 3.28 3.96
C GLY A 310 -4.74 2.88 3.49
N ALA A 311 -5.03 3.06 2.20
CA ALA A 311 -6.30 2.64 1.62
C ALA A 311 -6.49 1.11 1.65
N ILE A 312 -5.47 0.34 1.28
CA ILE A 312 -5.51 -1.14 1.34
C ILE A 312 -5.79 -1.60 2.78
N PHE A 313 -5.11 -1.00 3.77
CA PHE A 313 -5.33 -1.32 5.18
C PHE A 313 -6.75 -0.95 5.64
N SER A 314 -7.27 0.21 5.24
CA SER A 314 -8.64 0.62 5.57
C SER A 314 -9.68 -0.34 4.98
N GLU A 315 -9.51 -0.81 3.74
CA GLU A 315 -10.37 -1.84 3.15
C GLU A 315 -10.29 -3.16 3.93
N ALA A 316 -9.07 -3.61 4.27
CA ALA A 316 -8.89 -4.82 5.05
C ALA A 316 -9.51 -4.74 6.45
N PHE A 317 -9.41 -3.57 7.10
CA PHE A 317 -10.04 -3.30 8.38
C PHE A 317 -11.58 -3.33 8.30
N LEU A 318 -12.16 -2.77 7.24
CA LEU A 318 -13.60 -2.83 7.00
C LEU A 318 -14.07 -4.28 6.77
N ALA A 319 -13.33 -5.05 5.97
CA ALA A 319 -13.62 -6.47 5.77
C ALA A 319 -13.55 -7.27 7.07
N TYR A 320 -12.57 -6.97 7.93
CA TYR A 320 -12.42 -7.61 9.24
C TYR A 320 -13.65 -7.42 10.15
N ILE A 321 -14.25 -6.23 10.14
CA ILE A 321 -15.47 -5.94 10.93
C ILE A 321 -16.77 -6.36 10.23
N GLY A 322 -16.69 -7.12 9.14
CA GLY A 322 -17.85 -7.61 8.39
C GLY A 322 -18.47 -6.59 7.43
N LEU A 323 -17.82 -5.43 7.24
CA LEU A 323 -18.20 -4.38 6.28
C LEU A 323 -17.36 -4.50 4.99
N GLY A 324 -17.06 -5.73 4.59
CA GLY A 324 -16.26 -6.02 3.41
C GLY A 324 -17.06 -5.92 2.11
N ILE A 325 -16.40 -6.31 1.03
CA ILE A 325 -17.04 -6.53 -0.26
C ILE A 325 -17.98 -7.74 -0.15
N ALA A 326 -19.12 -7.69 -0.81
CA ALA A 326 -20.06 -8.80 -0.82
C ALA A 326 -19.46 -10.05 -1.51
N PRO A 327 -19.67 -11.27 -0.96
CA PRO A 327 -19.36 -12.51 -1.67
C PRO A 327 -20.05 -12.55 -3.05
N PRO A 328 -19.44 -13.19 -4.07
CA PRO A 328 -18.33 -14.14 -3.99
C PRO A 328 -16.93 -13.53 -4.18
N GLU A 329 -16.83 -12.22 -4.41
CA GLU A 329 -15.54 -11.56 -4.67
C GLU A 329 -14.64 -11.60 -3.42
N PRO A 330 -13.38 -12.08 -3.55
CA PRO A 330 -12.42 -11.98 -2.47
C PRO A 330 -11.78 -10.59 -2.45
N SER A 331 -11.34 -10.18 -1.26
CA SER A 331 -10.33 -9.15 -1.03
C SER A 331 -9.30 -9.68 -0.05
N ILE A 332 -8.13 -9.05 0.06
CA ILE A 332 -7.13 -9.50 1.04
C ILE A 332 -7.73 -9.47 2.46
N GLY A 333 -8.52 -8.44 2.77
CA GLY A 333 -9.23 -8.30 4.04
C GLY A 333 -10.21 -9.43 4.33
N ILE A 334 -11.03 -9.80 3.34
CA ILE A 334 -12.01 -10.89 3.49
C ILE A 334 -11.29 -12.23 3.72
N LEU A 335 -10.19 -12.49 3.01
CA LEU A 335 -9.43 -13.72 3.20
C LEU A 335 -8.81 -13.80 4.60
N LEU A 336 -8.29 -12.68 5.11
CA LEU A 336 -7.79 -12.59 6.48
C LEU A 336 -8.89 -12.81 7.52
N SER A 337 -10.04 -12.18 7.35
CA SER A 337 -11.20 -12.33 8.23
C SER A 337 -11.69 -13.78 8.28
N ASN A 338 -11.87 -14.41 7.12
CA ASN A 338 -12.30 -15.81 7.03
C ASN A 338 -11.28 -16.77 7.64
N GLY A 339 -10.00 -16.56 7.34
CA GLY A 339 -8.93 -17.39 7.88
C GLY A 339 -8.82 -17.28 9.40
N GLN A 340 -9.04 -16.09 9.97
CA GLN A 340 -8.92 -15.85 11.42
C GLN A 340 -9.85 -16.76 12.22
N SER A 341 -11.08 -16.99 11.73
CA SER A 341 -12.05 -17.87 12.38
C SER A 341 -11.57 -19.33 12.48
N VAL A 342 -10.64 -19.73 11.62
CA VAL A 342 -10.10 -21.10 11.56
C VAL A 342 -8.60 -21.17 11.84
N LEU A 343 -8.00 -20.11 12.37
CA LEU A 343 -6.54 -19.99 12.55
C LEU A 343 -5.90 -21.17 13.30
N LEU A 344 -6.57 -21.67 14.34
CA LEU A 344 -6.08 -22.79 15.16
C LEU A 344 -6.12 -24.14 14.43
N GLN A 345 -6.95 -24.27 13.38
CA GLN A 345 -7.14 -25.52 12.64
C GLN A 345 -6.44 -25.49 11.27
N TYR A 346 -6.50 -24.36 10.58
CA TYR A 346 -6.01 -24.16 9.21
C TYR A 346 -5.18 -22.87 9.13
N PRO A 347 -4.01 -22.81 9.78
CA PRO A 347 -3.23 -21.57 9.89
C PRO A 347 -2.78 -21.00 8.53
N TYR A 348 -2.60 -21.85 7.52
CA TYR A 348 -2.24 -21.44 6.17
C TYR A 348 -3.25 -20.46 5.54
N GLN A 349 -4.54 -20.55 5.90
CA GLN A 349 -5.58 -19.65 5.38
C GLN A 349 -5.39 -18.20 5.85
N VAL A 350 -4.69 -17.96 6.96
CA VAL A 350 -4.35 -16.61 7.45
C VAL A 350 -2.94 -16.22 7.03
N ILE A 351 -1.98 -17.15 7.15
CA ILE A 351 -0.56 -16.85 6.97
C ILE A 351 -0.30 -16.32 5.55
N PHE A 352 -0.85 -16.95 4.50
CA PHE A 352 -0.57 -16.49 3.14
C PHE A 352 -1.14 -15.10 2.83
N PRO A 353 -2.43 -14.80 3.12
CA PRO A 353 -2.94 -13.42 3.02
C PRO A 353 -2.17 -12.41 3.89
N ALA A 354 -1.77 -12.78 5.10
CA ALA A 354 -1.06 -11.90 6.02
C ALA A 354 0.35 -11.54 5.53
N VAL A 355 1.08 -12.52 4.99
CA VAL A 355 2.39 -12.29 4.36
C VAL A 355 2.23 -11.38 3.14
N LEU A 356 1.22 -11.61 2.31
CA LEU A 356 0.99 -10.78 1.12
C LEU A 356 0.70 -9.32 1.46
N ILE A 357 -0.24 -9.06 2.39
CA ILE A 357 -0.57 -7.67 2.78
C ILE A 357 0.62 -6.98 3.44
N SER A 358 1.37 -7.69 4.29
CA SER A 358 2.53 -7.14 4.98
C SER A 358 3.64 -6.78 4.01
N LEU A 359 3.94 -7.68 3.05
CA LEU A 359 4.91 -7.43 2.01
C LEU A 359 4.52 -6.23 1.15
N LEU A 360 3.24 -6.13 0.79
CA LEU A 360 2.71 -5.01 0.01
C LEU A 360 2.83 -3.68 0.78
N MET A 361 2.43 -3.66 2.06
CA MET A 361 2.53 -2.46 2.91
C MET A 361 3.97 -2.00 3.10
N VAL A 362 4.89 -2.92 3.39
CA VAL A 362 6.31 -2.62 3.55
C VAL A 362 6.89 -2.09 2.24
N ALA A 363 6.60 -2.74 1.12
CA ALA A 363 7.12 -2.33 -0.18
C ALA A 363 6.63 -0.92 -0.59
N PHE A 364 5.34 -0.61 -0.41
CA PHE A 364 4.83 0.74 -0.69
C PHE A 364 5.46 1.80 0.21
N ASN A 365 5.61 1.53 1.52
CA ASN A 365 6.22 2.49 2.45
C ASN A 365 7.69 2.75 2.11
N LEU A 366 8.47 1.69 1.84
CA LEU A 366 9.88 1.82 1.45
C LEU A 366 10.04 2.56 0.12
N PHE A 367 9.21 2.23 -0.88
CA PHE A 367 9.20 2.92 -2.16
C PHE A 367 8.82 4.41 -2.01
N ALA A 368 7.82 4.72 -1.19
CA ALA A 368 7.39 6.09 -0.92
C ALA A 368 8.50 6.93 -0.27
N ASN A 369 9.25 6.36 0.69
CA ASN A 369 10.39 7.02 1.31
C ASN A 369 11.52 7.27 0.30
N GLY A 370 11.82 6.29 -0.54
CA GLY A 370 12.76 6.44 -1.65
C GLY A 370 12.39 7.56 -2.62
N LEU A 371 11.13 7.61 -3.00
CA LEU A 371 10.60 8.63 -3.89
C LEU A 371 10.61 10.02 -3.24
N ARG A 372 10.36 10.09 -1.92
CA ARG A 372 10.52 11.31 -1.14
C ARG A 372 11.95 11.82 -1.15
N ASP A 373 12.91 10.94 -0.87
CA ASP A 373 14.33 11.27 -0.88
C ASP A 373 14.79 11.71 -2.28
N ALA A 374 14.30 11.05 -3.32
CA ALA A 374 14.60 11.39 -4.70
C ALA A 374 14.04 12.74 -5.13
N LEU A 375 12.87 13.14 -4.61
CA LEU A 375 12.20 14.39 -4.94
C LEU A 375 12.57 15.56 -4.00
N ASP A 376 13.39 15.31 -2.98
CA ASP A 376 13.85 16.36 -2.06
C ASP A 376 14.87 17.30 -2.75
N PRO A 377 14.58 18.60 -2.89
CA PRO A 377 15.48 19.55 -3.54
C PRO A 377 16.73 19.88 -2.73
N THR A 378 16.77 19.66 -1.41
CA THR A 378 17.95 19.98 -0.58
C THR A 378 19.11 19.01 -0.79
N LYS A 379 18.82 17.76 -1.20
CA LYS A 379 19.83 16.75 -1.56
C LYS A 379 20.49 16.97 -2.93
N ARG A 380 20.23 18.12 -3.58
CA ARG A 380 20.88 18.49 -4.85
C ARG A 380 22.26 19.10 -4.57
N GLY A 381 23.31 18.45 -5.04
CA GLY A 381 24.69 18.93 -4.96
C GLY A 381 25.53 18.33 -3.83
N GLU A 382 24.99 17.37 -3.07
CA GLU A 382 25.76 16.59 -2.08
C GLU A 382 26.50 15.38 -2.71
N GLU A 383 26.25 15.09 -4.00
CA GLU A 383 26.97 14.11 -4.85
C GLU A 383 27.70 14.84 -5.97
#